data_AF-A0A497NB81-F1
#
_entry.id   AF-A0A497NB81-F1
#
_cell.length_a   1.000
_cell.length_b   1.000
_cell.length_c   1.000
_cell.angle_alpha   90.00
_cell.angle_beta   90.00
_cell.angle_gamma   90.00
#
_symmetry.space_group_name_H-M   'P 1'
#
loop_
_entity.id
_entity.type
_entity.pdbx_description
1 polymer ?
#
loop_
_entity_poly.entity_id
_entity_poly.type
_entity_poly.pdbx_seq_one_letter_code
_entity_poly.pdbx_strand_id
1 'polypeptide(L)'
;MADKVVNPAPLGLMGFGLTTILLNLVNAGLIGIDALGVILPMGIFYGGLAQVVAGLLEARQGNTFGATAFTSYGLFWFSFVAVNFLPA
;
A
#
# COMPACT_ATOMS: atom_id res chain seq x y z
N MET A 1 19.56 22.86 -16.38
CA MET A 1 18.44 22.79 -15.42
C MET A 1 18.68 21.54 -14.60
N ALA A 2 18.76 21.63 -13.27
CA ALA A 2 18.83 20.42 -12.44
C ALA A 2 17.51 19.67 -12.62
N ASP A 3 17.57 18.42 -13.06
CA ASP A 3 16.37 17.59 -13.22
C ASP A 3 15.64 17.53 -11.88
N LYS A 4 14.40 18.01 -11.85
CA LYS A 4 13.54 17.90 -10.67
C LYS A 4 13.15 16.43 -10.50
N VAL A 5 13.91 15.71 -9.67
CA VAL A 5 13.61 14.34 -9.29
C VAL A 5 12.31 14.33 -8.49
N VAL A 6 11.34 13.51 -8.92
CA VAL A 6 10.04 13.35 -8.25
C VAL A 6 10.21 12.49 -7.00
N ASN A 7 9.82 12.99 -5.83
CA ASN A 7 9.82 12.24 -4.58
C ASN A 7 8.61 11.27 -4.52
N PRO A 8 8.81 9.94 -4.50
CA PRO A 8 7.73 8.96 -4.50
C PRO A 8 7.30 8.56 -3.08
N ALA A 9 8.03 8.96 -2.02
CA ALA A 9 7.70 8.62 -0.64
C ALA A 9 6.27 9.00 -0.22
N PRO A 10 5.72 10.18 -0.60
CA PRO A 10 4.34 10.51 -0.26
C PRO A 10 3.31 9.52 -0.82
N LEU A 11 3.55 8.97 -2.02
CA LEU A 11 2.67 7.95 -2.61
C LEU A 11 2.68 6.67 -1.77
N GLY A 12 3.89 6.20 -1.41
CA GLY A 12 4.04 4.99 -0.60
C GLY A 12 3.42 5.13 0.80
N LEU A 13 3.62 6.28 1.44
CA LEU A 13 3.07 6.58 2.77
C LEU A 13 1.54 6.71 2.75
N MET A 14 0.97 7.38 1.75
CA MET A 14 -0.48 7.54 1.65
C MET A 14 -1.17 6.21 1.30
N GLY A 15 -0.56 5.40 0.42
CA GLY A 15 -1.00 4.04 0.11
C GLY A 15 -1.07 3.16 1.36
N PHE A 16 0.00 3.17 2.14
CA PHE A 16 0.09 2.42 3.40
C PHE A 16 -0.90 2.94 4.44
N GLY A 17 -0.86 4.23 4.75
CA GLY A 17 -1.57 4.82 5.88
C GLY A 17 -3.08 4.73 5.72
N LEU A 18 -3.61 5.09 4.55
CA LEU A 18 -5.05 5.07 4.32
C LEU A 18 -5.61 3.65 4.32
N THR A 19 -4.93 2.71 3.66
CA THR A 19 -5.36 1.29 3.66
C THR A 19 -5.30 0.71 5.08
N THR A 20 -4.28 1.05 5.87
CA THR A 20 -4.14 0.61 7.26
C THR A 20 -5.23 1.18 8.16
N ILE A 21 -5.56 2.48 8.03
CA ILE A 21 -6.64 3.10 8.80
C ILE A 21 -7.97 2.41 8.50
N LEU A 22 -8.31 2.22 7.22
CA LEU A 22 -9.57 1.59 6.84
C LEU A 22 -9.68 0.16 7.38
N LEU A 23 -8.63 -0.64 7.28
CA LEU A 23 -8.61 -1.99 7.85
C LEU A 23 -8.81 -1.94 9.38
N ASN A 24 -8.14 -1.02 10.08
CA ASN A 24 -8.24 -0.95 11.53
C ASN A 24 -9.57 -0.36 12.02
N LEU A 25 -10.25 0.46 11.22
CA LEU A 25 -11.63 0.87 11.52
C LEU A 25 -12.58 -0.34 11.48
N VAL A 26 -12.39 -1.28 10.54
CA VAL A 26 -13.14 -2.55 10.53
C VAL A 26 -12.76 -3.40 11.74
N ASN A 27 -11.47 -3.57 12.02
CA ASN A 27 -11.01 -4.38 13.16
C ASN A 27 -11.51 -3.83 14.51
N ALA A 28 -11.63 -2.50 14.63
CA ALA A 28 -12.17 -1.84 15.83
C ALA A 28 -13.71 -1.88 15.92
N GLY A 29 -14.39 -2.45 14.93
CA GLY A 29 -15.86 -2.49 14.87
C GLY A 29 -16.52 -1.13 14.65
N LEU A 30 -15.76 -0.12 14.19
CA LEU A 30 -16.25 1.25 13.98
C LEU A 30 -16.95 1.42 12.63
N ILE A 31 -16.60 0.58 11.65
CA ILE A 31 -17.30 0.47 10.37
C ILE A 31 -17.69 -0.98 10.13
N GLY A 32 -18.89 -1.20 9.60
CA GLY A 32 -19.44 -2.54 9.40
C GLY A 32 -18.62 -3.37 8.41
N ILE A 33 -18.75 -4.70 8.50
CA ILE A 33 -18.02 -5.64 7.64
C ILE A 33 -18.38 -5.48 6.15
N ASP A 34 -19.51 -4.82 5.85
CA ASP A 34 -19.91 -4.42 4.51
C ASP A 34 -18.88 -3.46 3.87
N ALA A 35 -18.05 -2.80 4.69
CA ALA A 35 -16.88 -2.03 4.27
C ALA A 35 -15.71 -2.90 3.77
N LEU A 36 -15.78 -4.24 3.86
CA LEU A 36 -14.82 -5.15 3.20
C LEU A 36 -14.74 -4.89 1.69
N GLY A 37 -15.85 -4.46 1.08
CA GLY A 37 -15.89 -4.02 -0.32
C GLY A 37 -14.98 -2.81 -0.62
N VAL A 38 -14.57 -2.06 0.41
CA VAL A 38 -13.61 -0.95 0.31
C VAL A 38 -12.18 -1.42 0.64
N ILE A 39 -12.00 -2.33 1.59
CA ILE A 39 -10.66 -2.84 1.95
C ILE A 39 -10.02 -3.59 0.79
N LEU A 40 -10.78 -4.43 0.08
CA LEU A 40 -10.25 -5.24 -1.00
C LEU A 40 -9.63 -4.39 -2.14
N PRO A 41 -10.34 -3.42 -2.75
CA PRO A 41 -9.74 -2.51 -3.73
C PRO A 41 -8.58 -1.69 -3.18
N MET A 42 -8.66 -1.24 -1.93
CA MET A 42 -7.60 -0.44 -1.31
C MET A 42 -6.33 -1.27 -1.11
N GLY A 43 -6.44 -2.52 -0.66
CA GLY A 43 -5.34 -3.46 -0.53
C GLY A 43 -4.70 -3.82 -1.88
N ILE A 44 -5.50 -3.96 -2.94
CA ILE A 44 -4.95 -4.25 -4.28
C ILE A 44 -4.29 -3.00 -4.88
N PHE A 45 -5.01 -1.90 -5.02
CA PHE A 45 -4.57 -0.80 -5.87
C PHE A 45 -3.69 0.22 -5.14
N TYR A 46 -3.98 0.50 -3.87
CA TYR A 46 -3.34 1.61 -3.18
C TYR A 46 -2.30 1.18 -2.16
N GLY A 47 -2.71 0.39 -1.16
CA GLY A 47 -1.79 -0.31 -0.26
C GLY A 47 -0.90 -1.28 -1.00
N GLY A 48 -1.35 -1.88 -2.11
CA GLY A 48 -0.58 -2.82 -2.93
C GLY A 48 0.18 -2.15 -4.07
N LEU A 49 -0.47 -2.00 -5.22
CA LEU A 49 0.16 -1.61 -6.49
C LEU A 49 0.87 -0.25 -6.40
N ALA A 50 0.17 0.80 -5.96
CA ALA A 50 0.75 2.14 -5.87
C ALA A 50 1.96 2.17 -4.91
N GLN A 51 1.90 1.42 -3.81
CA GLN A 51 2.98 1.33 -2.85
C GLN A 51 4.19 0.54 -3.40
N VAL A 52 3.97 -0.56 -4.13
CA VAL A 52 5.05 -1.25 -4.86
C VAL A 52 5.70 -0.32 -5.90
N VAL A 53 4.89 0.44 -6.66
CA VAL A 53 5.40 1.42 -7.62
C VAL A 53 6.24 2.50 -6.92
N ALA A 54 5.80 3.01 -5.76
CA ALA A 54 6.59 3.94 -4.96
C ALA A 54 7.95 3.35 -4.56
N GLY A 55 7.98 2.09 -4.11
CA GLY A 55 9.22 1.37 -3.79
C GLY A 55 10.17 1.22 -4.98
N LEU A 56 9.65 0.88 -6.16
CA LEU A 56 10.46 0.81 -7.39
C LEU A 56 11.02 2.17 -7.79
N LEU A 57 10.27 3.26 -7.58
CA LEU A 57 10.74 4.63 -7.84
C LEU A 57 11.79 5.10 -6.82
N GLU A 58 11.67 4.72 -5.55
CA GLU A 58 12.71 4.96 -4.54
C GLU A 58 14.01 4.21 -4.89
N ALA A 59 13.91 2.98 -5.39
CA ALA A 59 15.06 2.20 -5.82
C ALA A 59 15.83 2.90 -6.94
N ARG A 60 15.11 3.49 -7.91
CA ARG A 60 15.71 4.29 -9.00
C ARG A 60 16.41 5.56 -8.51
N GLN A 61 16.04 6.05 -7.32
CA GLN A 61 16.65 7.23 -6.69
C GLN A 61 17.79 6.87 -5.73
N GLY A 62 18.13 5.58 -5.60
CA GLY A 62 19.15 5.11 -4.67
C GLY A 62 18.71 5.10 -3.20
N ASN A 63 17.42 5.26 -2.92
CA ASN A 63 16.90 5.20 -1.56
C ASN A 63 16.55 3.76 -1.17
N THR A 64 17.52 3.05 -0.61
CA THR A 64 17.36 1.66 -0.15
C THR A 64 16.25 1.49 0.87
N PHE A 65 16.10 2.46 1.80
CA PHE A 65 15.08 2.37 2.84
C PHE A 65 13.68 2.42 2.22
N GLY A 66 13.41 3.44 1.41
CA GLY A 66 12.11 3.60 0.75
C GLY A 66 11.80 2.42 -0.19
N ALA A 67 12.79 1.97 -0.96
CA ALA A 67 12.66 0.82 -1.83
C ALA A 67 12.25 -0.45 -1.08
N THR A 68 12.94 -0.73 0.03
CA THR A 68 12.68 -1.92 0.85
C THR A 68 11.34 -1.81 1.54
N ALA A 69 11.07 -0.69 2.21
CA ALA A 69 9.86 -0.50 3.00
C ALA A 69 8.60 -0.52 2.13
N PHE A 70 8.52 0.33 1.11
CA PHE A 70 7.30 0.45 0.31
C PHE A 70 7.02 -0.81 -0.51
N THR A 71 8.04 -1.43 -1.10
CA THR A 71 7.83 -2.69 -1.84
C THR A 71 7.35 -3.80 -0.92
N SER A 72 7.95 -3.95 0.27
CA SER A 72 7.59 -5.02 1.22
C SER A 72 6.16 -4.85 1.74
N TYR A 73 5.79 -3.63 2.16
CA TYR A 73 4.42 -3.37 2.62
C TYR A 73 3.39 -3.42 1.49
N GLY A 74 3.78 -3.09 0.26
CA GLY A 74 2.95 -3.29 -0.92
C GLY A 74 2.63 -4.77 -1.18
N LEU A 75 3.65 -5.62 -1.11
CA LEU A 75 3.48 -7.07 -1.23
C LEU A 75 2.72 -7.67 -0.05
N PHE A 76 2.88 -7.11 1.15
CA PHE A 76 2.04 -7.48 2.30
C PHE A 76 0.55 -7.28 1.98
N TRP A 77 0.16 -6.13 1.42
CA TRP A 77 -1.25 -5.87 1.10
C TRP A 77 -1.80 -6.82 0.04
N PHE A 78 -1.01 -7.13 -1.00
CA PHE A 78 -1.40 -8.16 -1.96
C PHE A 78 -1.56 -9.54 -1.31
N SER A 79 -0.64 -9.92 -0.42
CA SER A 79 -0.70 -11.19 0.29
C SER A 79 -1.90 -11.25 1.24
N PHE A 80 -2.19 -10.15 1.94
CA PHE A 80 -3.36 -10.02 2.80
C PHE A 80 -4.65 -10.23 2.01
N VAL A 81 -4.77 -9.59 0.83
CA VAL A 81 -5.91 -9.80 -0.06
C VAL A 81 -5.98 -11.25 -0.55
N ALA A 82 -4.85 -11.82 -1.00
CA ALA A 82 -4.81 -13.18 -1.49
C ALA A 82 -5.30 -14.20 -0.45
N VAL A 83 -4.79 -14.12 0.77
CA VAL A 83 -5.13 -15.06 1.86
C VAL A 83 -6.62 -14.97 2.27
N ASN A 84 -7.20 -13.77 2.23
CA ASN A 84 -8.57 -13.57 2.71
C ASN A 84 -9.64 -13.76 1.63
N PHE A 85 -9.29 -13.67 0.33
CA PHE A 85 -10.29 -13.59 -0.74
C PHE A 85 -10.04 -14.50 -1.94
N LEU A 86 -8.85 -15.09 -2.10
CA LEU A 86 -8.64 -16.10 -3.14
C LEU A 86 -9.07 -17.48 -2.63
N PRO A 87 -9.77 -18.28 -3.45
CA PRO A 87 -10.06 -19.67 -3.12
C PRO A 87 -8.75 -20.48 -3.03
N ALA A 88 -8.76 -21.48 -2.14
CA ALA A 88 -7.68 -22.46 -1.98
C ALA A 88 -7.66 -23.50 -3.11
#